data_AF-A0AAN8FIE7-F1
#
_entry.id   AF-A0AAN8FIE7-F1
#
_cell.length_a   1.000
_cell.length_b   1.000
_cell.length_c   1.000
_cell.angle_alpha   90.00
_cell.angle_beta   90.00
_cell.angle_gamma   90.00
#
_symmetry.space_group_name_H-M   'P 1'
#
loop_
_entity.id
_entity.type
_entity.pdbx_description
1 polymer ?
#
loop_
_entity_poly.entity_id
_entity_poly.type
_entity_poly.pdbx_seq_one_letter_code
_entity_poly.pdbx_strand_id
1 'polypeptide(L)'
;MKCEFLGVDIQDENGRHEVGFVDRTEKIPLEENGCRFKSKFEINKVPGNFHISTHSAASQPTDPDMRHIIHSIRFGDDVSGLNVKGSFNPLKEKKMLSSEPLSTHEYILK
;
A
#
# COMPACT_ATOMS: atom_id res chain seq x y z
N MET A 1 12.67 5.29 -3.76
CA MET A 1 12.46 4.30 -4.84
C MET A 1 11.52 4.84 -5.92
N LYS A 2 11.80 4.61 -7.22
CA LYS A 2 10.94 5.05 -8.35
C LYS A 2 9.63 4.26 -8.42
N CYS A 3 8.59 4.87 -8.98
CA CYS A 3 7.26 4.28 -9.11
C CYS A 3 7.18 3.03 -10.00
N GLU A 4 8.04 2.92 -11.01
CA GLU A 4 8.06 1.77 -11.92
C GLU A 4 8.37 0.46 -11.21
N PHE A 5 9.08 0.53 -10.08
CA PHE A 5 9.50 -0.60 -9.25
C PHE A 5 8.49 -0.99 -8.18
N LEU A 6 7.34 -0.32 -8.11
CA LEU A 6 6.35 -0.57 -7.07
C LEU A 6 5.15 -1.29 -7.67
N GLY A 7 4.74 -2.42 -7.10
CA GLY A 7 3.47 -3.06 -7.42
C GLY A 7 2.71 -3.43 -6.16
N VAL A 8 1.45 -3.80 -6.35
CA VAL A 8 0.57 -4.27 -5.28
C VAL A 8 0.05 -5.66 -5.61
N ASP A 9 0.17 -6.58 -4.68
CA ASP A 9 -0.44 -7.90 -4.75
C ASP A 9 -1.59 -7.98 -3.76
N ILE A 10 -2.66 -8.69 -4.10
CA ILE A 10 -3.83 -8.89 -3.25
C ILE A 10 -4.08 -10.37 -3.12
N GLN A 11 -4.25 -10.86 -1.89
CA GLN A 11 -4.58 -12.25 -1.62
C GLN A 11 -5.66 -12.36 -0.56
N ASP A 12 -6.64 -13.24 -0.74
CA ASP A 12 -7.66 -13.55 0.26
C ASP A 12 -7.90 -15.06 0.45
N GLU A 13 -8.57 -15.43 1.54
CA GLU A 13 -8.86 -16.83 1.87
C GLU A 13 -9.90 -17.49 0.95
N ASN A 14 -10.63 -16.72 0.13
CA ASN A 14 -11.54 -17.25 -0.88
C ASN A 14 -10.81 -17.64 -2.17
N GLY A 15 -9.47 -17.56 -2.18
CA GLY A 15 -8.65 -17.98 -3.31
C GLY A 15 -8.38 -16.89 -4.34
N ARG A 16 -8.75 -15.63 -4.06
CA ARG A 16 -8.25 -14.52 -4.89
C ARG A 16 -6.76 -14.38 -4.68
N HIS A 17 -6.00 -14.38 -5.76
CA HIS A 17 -4.59 -14.01 -5.78
C HIS A 17 -4.35 -13.19 -7.04
N GLU A 18 -4.13 -11.90 -6.86
CA GLU A 18 -3.93 -10.96 -7.95
C GLU A 18 -2.55 -10.32 -7.80
N VAL A 19 -1.68 -10.60 -8.77
CA VAL A 19 -0.29 -10.13 -8.78
C VAL A 19 -0.19 -8.87 -9.63
N GLY A 20 0.41 -7.81 -9.07
CA GLY A 20 0.62 -6.55 -9.78
C GLY A 20 -0.66 -5.82 -10.17
N PHE A 21 -1.62 -5.71 -9.25
CA PHE A 21 -2.88 -4.98 -9.47
C PHE A 21 -2.61 -3.53 -9.94
N VAL A 22 -3.16 -3.16 -11.10
CA VAL A 22 -2.97 -1.84 -11.73
C VAL A 22 -4.24 -1.00 -11.80
N ASP A 23 -5.42 -1.60 -11.69
CA ASP A 23 -6.67 -0.86 -11.80
C ASP A 23 -6.78 0.17 -10.65
N ARG A 24 -7.39 1.34 -10.95
CA ARG A 24 -7.57 2.45 -9.99
C ARG A 24 -6.31 2.79 -9.16
N THR A 25 -5.13 2.58 -9.75
CA THR A 25 -3.83 2.81 -9.11
C THR A 25 -3.17 4.03 -9.73
N GLU A 26 -2.79 4.97 -8.88
CA GLU A 26 -2.12 6.21 -9.22
C GLU A 26 -0.71 6.19 -8.60
N LYS A 27 0.29 6.42 -9.45
CA LYS A 27 1.70 6.48 -9.06
C LYS A 27 2.27 7.83 -9.48
N ILE A 28 2.61 8.65 -8.49
CA ILE A 28 3.13 10.01 -8.71
C ILE A 28 4.62 10.01 -8.34
N PRO A 29 5.53 10.21 -9.31
CA PRO A 29 6.95 10.34 -9.03
C PRO A 29 7.25 11.54 -8.12
N LEU A 30 8.25 11.41 -7.25
CA LEU A 30 8.78 12.49 -6.41
C LEU A 30 10.19 12.88 -6.88
N GLU A 31 10.61 14.12 -6.63
CA GLU A 31 11.82 14.75 -7.21
C GLU A 31 13.13 14.00 -6.93
N GLU A 32 13.32 13.46 -5.72
CA GLU A 32 14.59 12.84 -5.28
C GLU A 32 14.52 11.31 -5.15
N ASN A 33 13.91 10.62 -6.13
CA ASN A 33 13.63 9.18 -6.06
C ASN A 33 12.64 8.81 -4.94
N GLY A 34 11.37 9.07 -5.19
CA GLY A 34 10.27 8.54 -4.39
C GLY A 34 9.07 8.21 -5.25
N CYS A 35 8.12 7.51 -4.67
CA CYS A 35 6.84 7.26 -5.30
C CYS A 35 5.73 7.52 -4.31
N ARG A 36 4.81 8.43 -4.65
CA ARG A 36 3.52 8.49 -3.98
C ARG A 36 2.58 7.52 -4.68
N PHE A 37 2.25 6.46 -3.97
CA PHE A 37 1.34 5.42 -4.42
C PHE A 37 -0.04 5.59 -3.79
N LYS A 38 -1.08 5.47 -4.61
CA LYS A 38 -2.47 5.46 -4.18
C LYS A 38 -3.20 4.40 -4.98
N SER A 39 -3.98 3.55 -4.33
CA SER A 39 -4.81 2.56 -5.00
C SER A 39 -6.15 2.42 -4.28
N LYS A 40 -7.19 2.05 -5.03
CA LYS A 40 -8.51 1.69 -4.49
C LYS A 40 -8.98 0.41 -5.17
N PHE A 41 -9.17 -0.64 -4.39
CA PHE A 41 -9.68 -1.91 -4.88
C PHE A 41 -10.78 -2.44 -3.97
N GLU A 42 -11.67 -3.22 -4.55
CA GLU A 42 -12.72 -3.95 -3.83
C GLU A 42 -12.16 -5.28 -3.38
N ILE A 43 -12.47 -5.70 -2.15
CA ILE A 43 -12.05 -6.99 -1.58
C ILE A 43 -13.26 -7.73 -1.04
N ASN A 44 -13.17 -9.05 -0.98
CA ASN A 44 -14.12 -9.84 -0.21
C ASN A 44 -13.96 -9.53 1.28
N LYS A 45 -15.06 -9.51 2.03
CA LYS A 45 -15.03 -9.34 3.49
C LYS A 45 -14.70 -10.66 4.20
N VAL A 46 -13.51 -11.17 3.91
CA VAL A 46 -12.88 -12.36 4.50
C VAL A 46 -11.44 -11.99 4.89
N PRO A 47 -10.75 -12.80 5.71
CA PRO A 47 -9.33 -12.57 5.97
C PRO A 47 -8.52 -12.57 4.67
N GLY A 48 -7.54 -11.68 4.62
CA GLY A 48 -6.70 -11.47 3.45
C GLY A 48 -5.61 -10.45 3.73
N ASN A 49 -4.81 -10.18 2.71
CA ASN A 49 -3.71 -9.23 2.76
C ASN A 49 -3.54 -8.52 1.41
N PHE A 50 -2.80 -7.43 1.45
CA PHE A 50 -2.18 -6.88 0.25
C PHE A 50 -0.72 -6.61 0.56
N HIS A 51 0.14 -6.78 -0.45
CA HIS A 51 1.56 -6.51 -0.34
C HIS A 51 1.93 -5.37 -1.27
N ILE A 52 2.73 -4.43 -0.76
CA ILE A 52 3.43 -3.46 -1.60
C ILE A 52 4.85 -3.99 -1.78
N SER A 53 5.23 -4.35 -3.00
CA SER A 53 6.49 -5.03 -3.26
C SER A 53 7.12 -4.62 -4.60
N THR A 54 8.39 -5.00 -4.80
CA THR A 54 9.09 -4.87 -6.08
C THR A 54 8.90 -6.09 -6.99
N HIS A 55 8.53 -7.24 -6.45
CA HIS A 55 8.28 -8.47 -7.21
C HIS A 55 7.03 -8.36 -8.08
N SER A 56 6.05 -7.58 -7.61
CA SER A 56 4.78 -7.30 -8.29
C SER A 56 4.90 -6.29 -9.43
N ALA A 57 6.11 -5.77 -9.70
CA ALA A 57 6.36 -4.73 -10.69
C ALA A 57 7.04 -5.30 -11.95
N ALA A 58 6.94 -4.57 -13.07
CA ALA A 58 7.52 -5.00 -14.35
C ALA A 58 9.05 -4.96 -14.38
N SER A 59 9.67 -4.19 -13.48
CA SER A 59 11.11 -4.08 -13.31
C SER A 59 11.47 -4.07 -11.83
N GLN A 60 12.68 -4.51 -11.51
CA GLN A 60 13.19 -4.54 -10.14
C GLN A 60 14.32 -3.50 -9.96
N PRO A 61 14.36 -2.78 -8.82
CA PRO A 61 15.45 -1.88 -8.52
C PRO A 61 16.68 -2.65 -8.07
N THR A 62 17.87 -2.10 -8.35
CA THR A 62 19.14 -2.68 -7.86
C THR A 62 19.34 -2.52 -6.35
N ASP A 63 18.80 -1.43 -5.78
CA ASP A 63 18.86 -1.11 -4.36
C ASP A 63 17.45 -0.72 -3.87
N PRO A 64 16.62 -1.71 -3.46
CA PRO A 64 15.28 -1.46 -2.96
C PRO A 64 15.30 -0.69 -1.63
N ASP A 65 14.46 0.33 -1.53
CA ASP A 65 14.24 1.08 -0.30
C ASP A 65 12.74 1.06 0.05
N MET A 66 12.41 0.29 1.07
CA MET A 66 11.06 0.02 1.57
C MET A 66 10.65 0.94 2.72
N ARG A 67 11.48 1.92 3.09
CA ARG A 67 11.09 2.99 4.01
C ARG A 67 9.94 3.79 3.41
N HIS A 68 8.93 4.11 4.22
CA HIS A 68 7.70 4.71 3.71
C HIS A 68 6.97 5.55 4.74
N ILE A 69 6.00 6.32 4.24
CA ILE A 69 4.99 7.00 5.03
C ILE A 69 3.63 6.47 4.59
N ILE A 70 2.87 5.88 5.50
CA ILE A 70 1.47 5.56 5.27
C ILE A 70 0.65 6.81 5.54
N HIS A 71 0.24 7.50 4.48
CA HIS A 71 -0.66 8.64 4.64
C HIS A 71 -2.05 8.19 5.13
N SER A 72 -2.57 7.09 4.58
CA SER A 72 -3.90 6.60 4.92
C SER A 72 -4.14 5.18 4.41
N ILE A 73 -4.72 4.32 5.24
CA ILE A 73 -5.33 3.05 4.85
C ILE A 73 -6.73 3.00 5.47
N ARG A 74 -7.76 2.82 4.65
CA ARG A 74 -9.16 2.84 5.08
C ARG A 74 -9.95 1.76 4.35
N PHE A 75 -10.98 1.25 5.01
CA PHE A 75 -11.93 0.29 4.44
C PHE A 75 -13.28 0.98 4.29
N GLY A 76 -13.91 0.80 3.12
CA GLY A 76 -15.18 1.45 2.78
C GLY A 76 -14.99 2.88 2.24
N ASP A 77 -16.05 3.66 2.35
CA ASP A 77 -16.09 5.02 1.79
C ASP A 77 -15.38 6.05 2.67
N ASP A 78 -14.89 7.11 2.02
CA ASP A 78 -14.32 8.25 2.74
C ASP A 78 -15.43 9.09 3.38
N VAL A 79 -15.65 8.88 4.67
CA VAL A 79 -16.62 9.62 5.48
C VAL A 79 -15.98 10.71 6.34
N SER A 80 -14.73 11.10 6.04
CA SER A 80 -13.99 12.08 6.86
C SER A 80 -14.64 13.48 6.89
N GLY A 81 -15.41 13.84 5.87
CA GLY A 81 -16.20 15.08 5.83
C GLY A 81 -17.53 15.03 6.60
N LEU A 82 -17.95 13.84 7.07
CA LEU A 82 -19.27 13.62 7.66
C LEU A 82 -19.24 13.51 9.19
N ASN A 83 -18.08 13.73 9.84
CA ASN A 83 -17.88 13.63 11.29
C ASN A 83 -18.46 12.33 11.90
N VAL A 84 -18.40 11.23 11.16
CA VAL A 84 -18.94 9.94 11.60
C VAL A 84 -18.05 9.37 12.69
N LYS A 85 -18.61 9.21 13.90
CA LYS A 85 -17.93 8.53 15.01
C LYS A 85 -17.59 7.09 14.60
N GLY A 86 -16.32 6.73 14.66
CA GLY A 86 -15.85 5.37 14.36
C GLY A 86 -15.17 5.19 13.00
N SER A 87 -15.06 6.23 12.16
CA SER A 87 -14.20 6.20 10.97
C SER A 87 -12.73 6.15 11.38
N PHE A 88 -12.19 4.95 11.57
CA PHE A 88 -10.85 4.72 12.08
C PHE A 88 -9.84 4.56 10.94
N ASN A 89 -8.70 5.25 11.05
CA ASN A 89 -7.55 5.13 10.14
C ASN A 89 -6.29 4.91 10.99
N PRO A 90 -6.07 3.67 11.48
CA PRO A 90 -5.04 3.35 12.48
C PRO A 90 -3.62 3.65 12.01
N LEU A 91 -3.40 3.60 10.69
CA LEU A 91 -2.09 3.76 10.09
C LEU A 91 -1.88 5.17 9.52
N LYS A 92 -2.77 6.12 9.84
CA LYS A 92 -2.66 7.51 9.39
C LYS A 92 -1.32 8.11 9.81
N GLU A 93 -0.59 8.65 8.83
CA GLU A 93 0.73 9.27 8.99
C GLU A 93 1.77 8.38 9.71
N LYS A 94 1.64 7.05 9.61
CA LYS A 94 2.65 6.12 10.14
C LYS A 94 3.93 6.24 9.32
N LYS A 95 5.07 6.45 9.99
CA LYS A 95 6.39 6.63 9.35
C LYS A 95 7.32 5.47 9.68
N MET A 96 7.96 4.92 8.66
CA MET A 96 9.05 3.94 8.74
C MET A 96 10.32 4.52 8.10
N LEU A 97 10.63 5.78 8.40
CA LEU A 97 11.78 6.47 7.79
C LEU A 97 13.10 6.14 8.47
N SER A 98 13.06 5.63 9.71
CA SER A 98 14.23 5.28 10.52
C SER A 98 14.59 3.80 10.49
N SER A 99 13.89 2.97 9.71
CA SER A 99 14.21 1.55 9.55
C SER A 99 15.31 1.32 8.51
N GLU A 100 15.88 0.12 8.51
CA GLU A 100 16.79 -0.30 7.43
C GLU A 100 16.04 -0.39 6.09
N PRO A 101 16.63 0.09 4.97
CA PRO A 101 15.96 0.14 3.65
C PRO A 101 15.35 -1.18 3.18
N LEU A 102 15.97 -2.32 3.49
CA LEU A 102 15.52 -3.65 3.08
C LEU A 102 14.56 -4.31 4.08
N SER A 103 14.14 -3.60 5.12
CA SER A 103 13.22 -4.13 6.12
C SER A 103 11.84 -4.43 5.53
N THR A 104 11.27 -5.56 5.92
CA THR A 104 9.85 -5.86 5.70
C THR A 104 9.02 -5.26 6.84
N HIS A 105 7.88 -4.66 6.49
CA HIS A 105 6.98 -4.02 7.43
C HIS A 105 5.60 -4.66 7.37
N GLU A 106 5.17 -5.27 8.48
CA GLU A 106 3.87 -5.92 8.60
C GLU A 106 2.91 -5.07 9.44
N TYR A 107 1.67 -4.94 8.96
CA TYR A 107 0.61 -4.20 9.64
C TYR A 107 -0.64 -5.06 9.72
N ILE A 108 -1.00 -5.47 10.94
CA ILE A 108 -2.18 -6.29 11.19
C ILE A 108 -3.33 -5.36 11.63
N LEU A 109 -4.38 -5.30 10.82
CA LEU A 109 -5.61 -4.58 11.13
C LEU A 109 -6.70 -5.59 11.48
N LYS A 110 -7.38 -5.39 12.62
CA LYS A 110 -8.44 -6.25 13.15
C LYS A 110 -9.71 -5.43 13.35
#